data_AF-V4LM49-F1
#
_entry.id   AF-V4LM49-F1
#
_cell.length_a   1.000
_cell.length_b   1.000
_cell.length_c   1.000
_cell.angle_alpha   90.00
_cell.angle_beta   90.00
_cell.angle_gamma   90.00
#
_symmetry.space_group_name_H-M   'P 1'
#
loop_
_entity.id
_entity.type
_entity.pdbx_description
1 polymer ?
#
loop_
_entity_poly.entity_id
_entity_poly.type
_entity_poly.pdbx_seq_one_letter_code
_entity_poly.pdbx_strand_id
1 'polypeptide(L)' 'MRSATLFVVSCVIMFFVMHHATVVAEDKPPVLVYIVRGTRCGLDGNKQCLAEIKDSFYTRCNCLNSLDGHQCTCSH' A
#
# COMPACT_ATOMS: atom_id res chain seq x y z
N MET A 1 23.31 -13.42 44.11
CA MET A 1 22.01 -12.69 44.00
C MET A 1 22.06 -11.49 43.06
N ARG A 2 23.17 -10.74 42.96
CA ARG A 2 23.34 -9.62 42.00
C ARG A 2 23.06 -9.94 40.51
N SER A 3 23.35 -11.17 40.08
CA SER A 3 23.14 -11.58 38.68
C SER A 3 21.65 -11.70 38.33
N ALA A 4 20.82 -12.20 39.25
CA ALA A 4 19.38 -12.35 39.04
C ALA A 4 18.68 -11.00 38.92
N THR A 5 19.09 -10.01 39.72
CA THR A 5 18.53 -8.65 39.65
C THR A 5 18.87 -7.95 38.34
N LEU A 6 20.09 -8.15 37.81
CA LEU A 6 20.50 -7.58 36.53
C LEU A 6 19.74 -8.20 35.36
N PHE A 7 19.46 -9.51 35.44
CA PHE A 7 18.67 -10.20 34.44
C PHE A 7 17.24 -9.65 34.36
N VAL A 8 16.58 -9.48 35.52
CA VAL A 8 15.21 -8.92 35.57
C VAL A 8 15.17 -7.49 35.04
N VAL A 9 16.13 -6.64 35.40
CA VAL A 9 16.20 -5.26 34.90
C VAL A 9 16.39 -5.24 33.39
N SER A 10 17.27 -6.10 32.84
CA SER A 10 17.48 -6.22 31.40
C SER A 10 16.20 -6.63 30.66
N CYS A 11 15.46 -7.60 31.19
CA CYS A 11 14.18 -8.03 30.63
C CYS A 11 13.17 -6.87 30.57
N VAL A 12 13.01 -6.13 31.68
CA VAL A 12 12.09 -5.00 31.74
C VAL A 12 12.45 -3.93 30.70
N ILE A 13 13.74 -3.60 30.56
CA ILE A 13 14.20 -2.62 29.57
C ILE A 13 13.89 -3.08 28.14
N MET A 14 14.11 -4.36 27.80
CA MET A 14 13.78 -4.88 26.47
C MET A 14 12.27 -4.84 26.18
N PHE A 15 11.43 -5.14 27.17
CA PHE A 15 9.98 -4.99 27.04
C PHE A 15 9.60 -3.53 26.76
N PHE A 16 10.17 -2.57 27.49
CA PHE A 16 9.93 -1.14 27.22
C PHE A 16 10.36 -0.74 25.82
N VAL A 17 11.54 -1.15 25.35
CA VAL A 17 12.02 -0.83 23.99
C VAL A 17 11.09 -1.41 22.93
N MET A 18 10.67 -2.67 23.07
CA MET A 18 9.72 -3.29 22.12
C MET A 18 8.35 -2.60 22.15
N HIS A 19 7.88 -2.17 23.31
CA HIS A 19 6.57 -1.52 23.46
C HIS A 19 6.54 -0.06 22.99
N HIS A 20 7.69 0.62 22.99
CA HIS A 20 7.87 1.97 22.48
C HIS A 20 8.37 2.04 21.04
N ALA A 21 8.76 0.91 20.45
CA ALA A 21 9.07 0.82 19.03
C ALA A 21 7.77 0.96 18.22
N THR A 22 7.30 2.20 18.06
CA THR A 22 6.27 2.53 17.09
C THR A 22 6.87 2.36 15.70
N VAL A 23 6.48 1.29 15.01
CA VAL A 23 6.74 1.14 13.59
C VAL A 23 5.88 2.19 12.88
N VAL A 24 6.44 3.36 12.63
CA VAL A 24 5.82 4.37 11.78
C VAL A 24 5.92 3.84 10.36
N ALA A 25 4.99 2.96 9.98
CA ALA A 25 4.76 2.70 8.57
C ALA A 25 4.31 4.03 7.97
N GLU A 26 5.04 4.52 6.97
CA GLU A 26 4.52 5.62 6.16
C GLU A 26 3.16 5.16 5.61
N ASP A 27 2.10 5.86 5.99
CA ASP A 27 0.72 5.62 5.57
C ASP A 27 0.59 6.05 4.09
N LYS A 28 1.31 5.36 3.19
CA LYS A 28 1.20 5.57 1.77
C LYS A 28 -0.08 4.87 1.33
N PRO A 29 -1.04 5.60 0.74
CA PRO A 29 -2.25 4.98 0.21
C PRO A 29 -1.83 3.89 -0.78
N PRO A 30 -2.44 2.69 -0.72
CA PRO A 30 -2.06 1.58 -1.59
C PRO A 30 -2.24 1.98 -3.05
N VAL A 31 -1.31 1.58 -3.92
CA VAL A 31 -1.50 1.72 -5.37
C VAL A 31 -2.43 0.61 -5.82
N LEU A 32 -3.55 0.97 -6.45
CA LEU A 32 -4.47 0.00 -7.03
C LEU A 32 -4.01 -0.39 -8.43
N VAL A 33 -3.89 -1.69 -8.69
CA VAL A 33 -3.60 -2.22 -10.03
C VAL A 33 -4.74 -3.13 -10.44
N TYR A 34 -5.38 -2.83 -11.57
CA TYR A 34 -6.52 -3.56 -12.10
C TYR A 34 -6.30 -3.88 -13.58
N ILE A 35 -6.63 -5.11 -14.01
CA ILE A 35 -6.44 -5.56 -15.39
C ILE A 35 -7.80 -5.83 -16.02
N VAL A 36 -8.05 -5.20 -17.16
CA VAL A 36 -9.28 -5.34 -17.94
C VAL A 36 -8.95 -6.02 -19.24
N ARG A 37 -9.70 -7.07 -19.57
CA ARG A 37 -9.48 -7.86 -20.79
C ARG A 37 -10.40 -7.42 -21.92
N GLY A 38 -9.95 -7.61 -23.16
CA GLY A 38 -10.73 -7.39 -24.37
C GLY A 38 -10.89 -5.92 -24.81
N THR A 39 -10.49 -4.95 -23.98
CA THR A 39 -10.55 -3.52 -24.30
C THR A 39 -9.17 -2.88 -24.16
N ARG A 40 -8.84 -1.95 -25.04
CA ARG A 40 -7.61 -1.16 -24.98
C ARG A 40 -7.87 0.20 -24.33
N CYS A 41 -6.81 0.89 -23.92
CA CYS A 41 -6.89 2.28 -23.49
C CYS A 41 -7.38 3.17 -24.63
N GLY A 42 -8.46 3.90 -24.39
CA GLY A 42 -8.93 4.96 -25.30
C GLY A 42 -8.05 6.23 -25.25
N LEU A 43 -8.45 7.25 -26.01
CA LEU A 43 -7.84 8.60 -25.98
C LEU A 43 -7.79 9.20 -24.57
N ASP A 44 -8.84 8.96 -23.77
CA ASP A 44 -8.95 9.33 -22.36
C ASP A 44 -8.83 8.08 -21.45
N GLY A 45 -7.81 7.25 -21.66
CA GLY A 45 -7.64 5.99 -20.90
C GLY A 45 -7.62 6.17 -19.38
N ASN A 46 -7.16 7.32 -18.88
CA ASN A 46 -7.24 7.68 -17.47
C ASN A 46 -8.69 7.77 -16.96
N LYS A 47 -9.58 8.45 -17.70
CA LYS A 47 -11.00 8.59 -17.36
C LYS A 47 -11.73 7.25 -17.50
N GLN A 48 -11.33 6.44 -18.48
CA GLN A 48 -11.82 5.08 -18.63
C GLN A 48 -11.52 4.26 -17.37
N CYS A 49 -10.27 4.25 -16.90
CA CYS A 49 -9.89 3.54 -15.67
C CYS A 49 -10.67 4.04 -14.43
N LEU A 50 -10.84 5.36 -14.29
CA LEU A 50 -11.64 5.93 -13.20
C LEU A 50 -13.10 5.45 -13.24
N ALA A 51 -13.69 5.37 -14.44
CA ALA A 51 -15.06 4.91 -14.63
C ALA A 51 -15.23 3.39 -14.43
N GLU A 52 -14.20 2.59 -14.71
CA GLU A 52 -14.22 1.14 -14.53
C GLU A 52 -14.03 0.74 -13.07
N ILE A 53 -13.13 1.41 -12.35
CA ILE A 53 -12.86 1.13 -10.93
C ILE A 53 -13.99 1.62 -10.02
N LYS A 54 -14.63 2.74 -10.36
CA LYS A 54 -15.76 3.35 -9.61
C LYS A 54 -15.45 3.61 -8.13
N ASP A 55 -14.19 3.90 -7.81
CA ASP A 55 -13.75 4.22 -6.46
C ASP A 55 -13.29 5.68 -6.40
N SER A 56 -13.98 6.49 -5.60
CA SER A 56 -13.68 7.92 -5.44
C SER A 56 -12.42 8.18 -4.62
N PHE A 57 -11.85 7.16 -3.97
CA PHE A 57 -10.58 7.27 -3.26
C PHE A 57 -9.41 7.51 -4.22
N TYR A 58 -9.47 6.98 -5.44
CA TYR A 58 -8.41 7.13 -6.43
C TYR A 58 -8.71 8.27 -7.38
N THR A 59 -7.92 9.35 -7.30
CA THR A 59 -8.12 10.53 -8.16
C THR A 59 -7.27 10.50 -9.42
N ARG A 60 -6.21 9.69 -9.43
CA ARG A 60 -5.23 9.62 -10.52
C ARG A 60 -5.09 8.19 -10.99
N CYS A 61 -5.38 7.97 -12.26
CA CYS A 61 -5.23 6.66 -12.90
C CYS A 61 -4.44 6.79 -14.20
N ASN A 62 -3.56 5.81 -14.42
CA ASN A 62 -2.85 5.61 -15.67
C ASN A 62 -3.37 4.35 -16.34
N CYS A 63 -3.51 4.40 -17.66
CA CYS A 63 -3.91 3.28 -18.48
C CYS A 63 -2.74 2.82 -19.34
N LEU A 64 -2.41 1.53 -19.27
CA LEU A 64 -1.37 0.89 -20.08
C LEU A 64 -1.99 -0.23 -20.91
N ASN A 65 -1.77 -0.19 -22.22
CA ASN A 65 -2.20 -1.30 -23.09
C ASN A 65 -1.41 -2.57 -22.75
N SER A 66 -2.12 -3.68 -22.63
CA SER A 66 -1.55 -5.02 -22.46
C SER A 66 -1.91 -5.89 -23.67
N LEU A 67 -1.29 -7.07 -23.78
CA LEU A 67 -1.48 -7.99 -24.90
C LEU A 67 -2.96 -8.35 -25.12
N ASP A 68 -3.71 -8.54 -24.04
CA ASP A 68 -5.11 -8.99 -24.06
C ASP A 68 -6.09 -7.92 -23.53
N GLY A 69 -5.68 -6.65 -23.48
CA GLY A 69 -6.55 -5.58 -22.99
C GLY A 69 -5.78 -4.38 -22.48
N HIS A 70 -6.08 -3.93 -21.26
CA HIS A 70 -5.37 -2.83 -20.62
C HIS A 70 -5.27 -3.00 -19.11
N GLN A 71 -4.29 -2.31 -18.53
CA GLN A 71 -4.01 -2.26 -17.11
C GLN A 71 -4.22 -0.83 -16.62
N CYS A 72 -5.02 -0.70 -15.57
CA CYS A 72 -5.23 0.53 -14.83
C CYS A 72 -4.34 0.51 -13.58
N THR A 73 -3.53 1.55 -13.42
CA THR A 73 -2.73 1.77 -12.22
C THR A 73 -3.17 3.09 -11.60
N CYS A 74 -3.74 3.05 -10.40
CA CYS A 74 -4.35 4.20 -9.76
C CYS A 74 -3.74 4.51 -8.40
N SER A 75 -3.63 5.80 -8.12
CA SER A 75 -3.18 6.35 -6.85
C SER A 75 -4.14 7.44 -6.37
N HIS A 76 -4.14 7.68 -5.06
CA HIS A 76 -4.82 8.82 -4.47
C HIS A 76 -4.20 10.15 -4.97
#